data_AF-A0A970LWY9-F1
#
_entry.id   AF-A0A970LWY9-F1
#
_cell.length_a   1.000
_cell.length_b   1.000
_cell.length_c   1.000
_cell.angle_alpha   90.00
_cell.angle_beta   90.00
_cell.angle_gamma   90.00
#
_symmetry.space_group_name_H-M   'P 1'
#
loop_
_entity.id
_entity.type
_entity.pdbx_description
1 polymer ?
#
loop_
_entity_poly.entity_id
_entity_poly.type
_entity_poly.pdbx_seq_one_letter_code
_entity_poly.pdbx_strand_id
1 'polypeptide(L)'
;MFNFKNMLLTVALITTLAGCTQVKTQEYYAENLDEAKKVLQKCEAEANKGKALEGKKLENCNNAGMAVMNGMMQDLTKGLMDAVR
;
A
#
# COMPACT_ATOMS: atom_id res chain seq x y z
N MET A 1 -30.09 16.71 23.03
CA MET A 1 -29.42 15.41 23.27
C MET A 1 -28.96 14.88 21.92
N PHE A 2 -27.67 14.97 21.61
CA PHE A 2 -27.08 14.36 20.42
C PHE A 2 -26.55 12.97 20.80
N ASN A 3 -27.09 11.93 20.15
CA ASN A 3 -26.77 10.54 20.43
C ASN A 3 -25.36 10.18 19.93
N PHE A 4 -24.46 9.90 20.86
CA PHE A 4 -23.01 9.72 20.66
C PHE A 4 -22.57 8.29 20.28
N LYS A 5 -23.50 7.36 20.04
CA LYS A 5 -23.19 5.93 20.23
C LYS A 5 -22.51 5.22 19.05
N ASN A 6 -22.57 5.73 17.82
CA ASN A 6 -21.97 5.05 16.66
C ASN A 6 -21.17 5.97 15.72
N MET A 7 -20.60 7.07 16.24
CA MET A 7 -19.69 7.94 15.50
C MET A 7 -18.23 7.43 15.59
N LEU A 8 -18.03 6.16 15.25
CA LEU A 8 -16.74 5.47 15.17
C LEU A 8 -16.59 4.83 13.79
N LEU A 9 -16.93 5.58 12.74
CA LEU A 9 -16.46 5.32 11.39
C LEU A 9 -15.46 6.41 11.06
N THR A 10 -14.29 6.21 11.66
CA THR A 10 -12.95 6.58 11.18
C THR A 10 -12.94 7.67 10.12
N VAL A 11 -12.66 8.87 10.63
CA VAL A 11 -12.00 10.00 9.96
C VAL A 11 -11.23 9.54 8.72
N ALA A 12 -11.85 9.63 7.56
CA ALA A 12 -11.13 9.69 6.29
C ALA A 12 -10.45 11.05 6.25
N LEU A 13 -9.29 11.12 6.92
CA LEU A 13 -8.43 12.27 6.94
C LEU A 13 -7.86 12.42 5.52
N ILE A 14 -8.60 13.09 4.65
CA ILE A 14 -8.11 13.59 3.37
C ILE A 14 -7.20 14.78 3.72
N THR A 15 -5.99 14.49 4.20
CA THR A 15 -4.91 15.48 4.26
C THR A 15 -4.26 15.55 2.89
N THR A 16 -4.84 16.37 2.02
CA THR A 16 -4.11 16.98 0.91
C THR A 16 -3.10 17.98 1.50
N LEU A 17 -2.00 17.49 2.05
CA LEU A 17 -0.79 18.27 2.25
C LEU A 17 0.29 17.70 1.33
N ALA A 18 0.51 18.35 0.20
CA ALA A 18 1.77 18.22 -0.51
C ALA A 18 2.89 18.65 0.46
N GLY A 19 3.63 17.70 1.05
CA GLY A 19 4.76 18.09 1.90
C GLY A 19 5.41 17.05 2.81
N CYS A 20 4.78 15.91 3.13
CA CYS A 20 5.47 14.85 3.90
C CYS A 20 4.93 13.46 3.52
N THR A 21 5.62 12.78 2.60
CA THR A 21 5.40 11.35 2.40
C THR A 21 6.01 10.63 3.60
N GLN A 22 5.19 10.09 4.50
CA GLN A 22 5.65 9.18 5.55
C GLN A 22 6.04 7.85 4.92
N VAL A 23 7.03 7.17 5.51
CA VAL A 23 7.34 5.78 5.16
C VAL A 23 6.29 4.89 5.81
N LYS A 24 5.65 4.04 5.01
CA LYS A 24 4.75 2.98 5.46
C LYS A 24 5.47 1.64 5.40
N THR A 25 5.16 0.74 6.33
CA THR A 25 5.81 -0.57 6.42
C THR A 25 5.25 -1.55 5.39
N GLN A 26 5.90 -2.71 5.27
CA GLN A 26 5.40 -3.80 4.42
C GLN A 26 4.05 -4.33 4.91
N GLU A 27 3.89 -4.46 6.24
CA GLU A 27 2.65 -4.96 6.85
C GLU A 27 1.47 -4.03 6.53
N TYR A 28 1.68 -2.71 6.62
CA TYR A 28 0.67 -1.74 6.21
C TYR A 28 0.25 -1.96 4.76
N TYR A 29 1.20 -2.14 3.84
CA TYR A 29 0.88 -2.36 2.43
C TYR A 29 0.28 -3.74 2.16
N ALA A 30 0.61 -4.75 2.95
CA ALA A 30 0.01 -6.09 2.85
C ALA A 30 -1.47 -6.06 3.24
N GLU A 31 -1.83 -5.24 4.23
CA GLU A 31 -3.24 -4.98 4.60
C GLU A 31 -3.95 -4.06 3.60
N ASN A 32 -3.20 -3.26 2.83
CA ASN A 32 -3.69 -2.23 1.92
C ASN A 32 -3.15 -2.41 0.48
N LEU A 33 -3.38 -3.58 -0.12
CA LEU A 33 -2.81 -3.95 -1.43
C LEU A 33 -3.15 -2.98 -2.57
N ASP A 34 -4.33 -2.36 -2.54
CA ASP A 34 -4.71 -1.35 -3.55
C ASP A 34 -3.89 -0.06 -3.42
N GLU A 35 -3.52 0.32 -2.20
CA GLU A 35 -2.59 1.43 -1.98
C GLU A 35 -1.18 1.05 -2.42
N ALA A 36 -0.74 -0.17 -2.12
CA ALA A 36 0.56 -0.69 -2.56
C ALA A 36 0.70 -0.64 -4.10
N LYS A 37 -0.33 -1.09 -4.84
CA LYS A 37 -0.37 -1.02 -6.31
C LYS A 37 -0.29 0.42 -6.83
N LYS A 38 -1.00 1.36 -6.21
CA LYS A 38 -0.95 2.80 -6.58
C LYS A 38 0.44 3.40 -6.33
N VAL A 39 1.11 3.00 -5.26
CA VAL A 39 2.48 3.42 -4.97
C VAL A 39 3.42 2.90 -6.05
N LEU A 40 3.35 1.61 -6.38
CA LEU A 40 4.18 1.01 -7.44
C LEU A 40 3.97 1.68 -8.80
N GLN A 41 2.73 1.97 -9.20
CA GLN A 41 2.45 2.72 -10.44
C GLN A 41 3.12 4.10 -10.45
N LYS A 42 3.14 4.80 -9.31
CA LYS A 42 3.85 6.08 -9.19
C LYS A 42 5.37 5.90 -9.26
N CYS A 43 5.91 4.84 -8.66
CA CYS A 43 7.33 4.52 -8.71
C CYS A 43 7.77 4.24 -10.16
N GLU A 44 7.01 3.43 -10.88
CA GLU A 44 7.23 3.10 -12.30
C GLU A 44 7.14 4.35 -13.19
N ALA A 45 6.10 5.16 -13.01
CA ALA A 45 5.93 6.39 -13.79
C ALA A 45 7.08 7.38 -13.58
N GLU A 46 7.69 7.39 -12.40
CA GLU A 46 8.82 8.28 -12.09
C GLU A 46 10.14 7.72 -12.61
N ALA A 47 10.35 6.40 -12.52
CA ALA A 47 11.47 5.72 -13.17
C ALA A 47 11.45 5.89 -14.69
N ASN A 48 10.28 5.78 -15.32
CA ASN A 48 10.08 5.99 -16.76
C ASN A 48 10.36 7.44 -17.20
N LYS A 49 10.28 8.41 -16.29
CA LYS A 49 10.69 9.81 -16.54
C LYS A 49 12.19 10.02 -16.36
N GLY A 50 12.96 8.96 -16.11
CA GLY A 50 14.39 9.05 -15.79
C GLY A 50 14.68 9.68 -14.43
N LYS A 51 13.68 9.78 -13.54
CA LYS A 51 13.89 10.34 -12.20
C LYS A 51 14.35 9.25 -11.26
N ALA A 52 15.44 9.53 -10.54
CA ALA A 52 15.86 8.69 -9.44
C ALA A 52 14.79 8.68 -8.33
N LEU A 53 14.53 7.48 -7.79
CA LEU A 53 13.73 7.31 -6.59
C LEU A 53 14.69 7.36 -5.40
N GLU A 54 14.48 8.31 -4.49
CA GLU A 54 15.36 8.49 -3.34
C GLU A 54 14.57 8.66 -2.04
N GLY A 55 15.27 8.39 -0.92
CA GLY A 55 14.76 8.55 0.43
C GLY A 55 13.43 7.81 0.66
N LYS A 56 12.49 8.50 1.32
CA LYS A 56 11.19 7.94 1.70
C LYS A 56 10.36 7.42 0.53
N LYS A 57 10.59 7.95 -0.68
CA LYS A 57 9.89 7.49 -1.88
C LYS A 57 10.36 6.10 -2.28
N LEU A 58 11.69 5.91 -2.37
CA LEU A 58 12.29 4.60 -2.66
C LEU A 58 11.88 3.56 -1.62
N GLU A 59 11.91 3.92 -0.34
CA GLU A 59 11.53 3.02 0.74
C GLU A 59 10.06 2.57 0.66
N ASN A 60 9.14 3.49 0.36
CA ASN A 60 7.75 3.13 0.11
C ASN A 60 7.58 2.27 -1.15
N CYS A 61 8.33 2.52 -2.23
CA CYS A 61 8.32 1.66 -3.41
C CYS A 61 8.75 0.23 -3.08
N ASN A 62 9.81 0.07 -2.28
CA ASN A 62 10.31 -1.23 -1.86
C ASN A 62 9.31 -1.95 -0.96
N ASN A 63 8.77 -1.25 0.05
CA ASN A 63 7.80 -1.84 0.98
C ASN A 63 6.51 -2.27 0.28
N ALA A 64 6.00 -1.45 -0.65
CA ALA A 64 4.84 -1.80 -1.46
C ALA A 64 5.13 -2.99 -2.39
N GLY A 65 6.32 -3.04 -3.00
CA GLY A 65 6.74 -4.13 -3.89
C GLY A 65 6.80 -5.48 -3.17
N MET A 66 7.42 -5.51 -1.99
CA MET A 66 7.50 -6.72 -1.16
C MET A 66 6.11 -7.17 -0.69
N ALA A 67 5.26 -6.23 -0.27
CA ALA A 67 3.89 -6.55 0.14
C ALA A 67 3.06 -7.18 -1.00
N VAL A 68 3.14 -6.62 -2.21
CA VAL A 68 2.43 -7.18 -3.38
C VAL A 68 2.97 -8.55 -3.75
N MET A 69 4.30 -8.73 -3.77
CA MET A 69 4.93 -10.02 -4.07
C MET A 69 4.51 -11.09 -3.05
N ASN A 70 4.53 -10.76 -1.76
CA ASN A 70 4.12 -11.67 -0.69
C ASN A 70 2.63 -12.01 -0.77
N GLY A 71 1.76 -11.02 -1.03
CA GLY A 71 0.33 -11.23 -1.24
C GLY A 71 0.04 -12.16 -2.42
N MET A 72 0.69 -11.91 -3.57
CA MET A 72 0.55 -12.78 -4.75
C MET A 72 1.04 -14.21 -4.49
N MET A 73 2.12 -14.39 -3.73
CA MET A 73 2.63 -15.70 -3.38
C MET A 73 1.69 -16.46 -2.44
N GLN A 74 1.05 -15.76 -1.49
CA GLN A 74 0.01 -16.36 -0.64
C GLN A 74 -1.21 -16.81 -1.44
N ASP A 75 -1.69 -15.96 -2.35
CA ASP A 75 -2.82 -16.28 -3.22
C ASP A 75 -2.51 -17.48 -4.13
N LEU A 76 -1.30 -17.53 -4.70
CA LEU A 76 -0.84 -18.66 -5.50
C LEU A 76 -0.76 -19.95 -4.67
N THR A 77 -0.21 -19.88 -3.46
CA THR A 77 -0.10 -21.04 -2.56
C THR A 77 -1.47 -21.57 -2.18
N LYS A 78 -2.41 -20.67 -1.87
CA LYS A 78 -3.79 -21.03 -1.55
C LYS A 78 -4.50 -21.66 -2.75
N GLY A 79 -4.39 -21.05 -3.93
CA GLY A 79 -4.96 -21.60 -5.16
C GLY A 79 -4.42 -22.99 -5.49
N LEU A 80 -3.11 -23.22 -5.27
CA LEU A 80 -2.50 -24.54 -5.42
C LEU A 80 -3.04 -25.54 -4.40
N MET A 81 -3.18 -25.16 -3.12
CA MET A 81 -3.77 -26.04 -2.10
C MET A 81 -5.22 -26.39 -2.41
N ASP A 82 -6.00 -25.43 -2.90
CA ASP A 82 -7.41 -25.65 -3.27
C ASP A 82 -7.52 -26.57 -4.51
N ALA A 83 -6.57 -26.52 -5.44
CA ALA A 83 -6.55 -27.36 -6.64
C ALA A 83 -6.12 -28.82 -6.40
N VAL A 84 -5.41 -29.09 -5.29
CA VAL A 84 -4.89 -30.42 -4.91
C VAL A 84 -5.83 -31.14 -3.93
N ARG A 85 -6.90 -30.48 -3.48
CA ARG A 85 -7.93 -31.04 -2.60
C ARG A 85 -9.05 -31.72 -3.39
#